data_AF-A0A9E4N563-F1
#
_entry.id   AF-A0A9E4N563-F1
#
_cell.length_a   1.000
_cell.length_b   1.000
_cell.length_c   1.000
_cell.angle_alpha   90.00
_cell.angle_beta   90.00
_cell.angle_gamma   90.00
#
_symmetry.space_group_name_H-M   'P 1'
#
loop_
_entity.id
_entity.type
_entity.pdbx_description
1 polymer ?
#
loop_
_entity_poly.entity_id
_entity_poly.type
_entity_poly.pdbx_seq_one_letter_code
_entity_poly.pdbx_strand_id
1 'polypeptide(L)'
;EIGYASYILRDPILGYSQEDHVGQFRFIANRRARQLGIDEPFPGAEATLPWLDEQAHLRKEKNFFETRVTEYQTGGALKWD
;
A
#
# COMPACT_ATOMS: atom_id res chain seq x y z
N GLU A 1 -12.25 -13.94 6.66
CA GLU A 1 -11.99 -12.50 6.46
C GLU A 1 -13.00 -11.57 7.09
N ILE A 2 -14.23 -11.39 6.57
CA ILE A 2 -15.16 -10.34 7.10
C ILE A 2 -15.43 -10.48 8.60
N GLY A 3 -15.75 -11.68 9.09
CA GLY A 3 -15.99 -11.89 10.52
C GLY A 3 -14.74 -11.65 11.39
N TYR A 4 -13.55 -11.87 10.84
CA TYR A 4 -12.31 -11.54 11.53
C TYR A 4 -12.09 -10.03 11.58
N ALA A 5 -12.29 -9.32 10.45
CA ALA A 5 -12.23 -7.87 10.39
C ALA A 5 -13.23 -7.20 11.36
N SER A 6 -14.46 -7.70 11.46
CA SER A 6 -15.45 -7.21 12.43
C SER A 6 -15.03 -7.44 13.88
N TYR A 7 -14.31 -8.53 14.15
CA TYR A 7 -13.82 -8.81 15.50
C TYR A 7 -12.67 -7.88 15.91
N ILE A 8 -11.71 -7.63 15.01
CA ILE A 8 -10.50 -6.84 15.33
C ILE A 8 -10.68 -5.34 15.12
N LEU A 9 -11.57 -4.91 14.22
CA LEU A 9 -11.88 -3.50 13.92
C LEU A 9 -13.27 -3.13 14.43
N ARG A 10 -13.67 -3.66 15.60
CA ARG A 10 -14.95 -3.33 16.23
C ARG A 10 -15.07 -1.82 16.49
N ASP A 11 -13.97 -1.21 16.88
CA ASP A 11 -13.83 0.22 17.11
C ASP A 11 -12.90 0.79 16.01
N PRO A 12 -13.35 1.72 15.16
CA PRO A 12 -12.56 2.21 14.03
C PRO A 12 -11.37 3.04 14.50
N ILE A 13 -10.28 2.96 13.75
CA ILE A 13 -9.07 3.76 13.97
C ILE A 13 -9.09 4.92 12.96
N LEU A 14 -8.49 6.04 13.31
CA LEU A 14 -8.40 7.19 12.41
C LEU A 14 -7.76 6.78 11.07
N GLY A 15 -8.52 6.95 9.98
CA GLY A 15 -8.09 6.60 8.62
C GLY A 15 -8.12 5.10 8.30
N TYR A 16 -8.72 4.27 9.17
CA TYR A 16 -8.84 2.84 8.95
C TYR A 16 -10.03 2.23 9.70
N SER A 17 -11.10 1.94 8.95
CA SER A 17 -12.32 1.29 9.46
C SER A 17 -12.47 -0.14 8.94
N GLN A 18 -13.45 -0.86 9.49
CA GLN A 18 -13.83 -2.20 9.01
C GLN A 18 -14.32 -2.13 7.55
N GLU A 19 -15.10 -1.11 7.21
CA GLU A 19 -15.64 -0.87 5.88
C GLU A 19 -14.51 -0.63 4.88
N ASP A 20 -13.55 0.22 5.24
CA ASP A 20 -12.38 0.49 4.39
C ASP A 20 -11.55 -0.78 4.17
N HIS A 21 -11.34 -1.57 5.22
CA HIS A 21 -10.61 -2.83 5.13
C HIS A 21 -11.29 -3.81 4.17
N VAL A 22 -12.61 -3.99 4.29
CA VAL A 22 -13.39 -4.89 3.43
C VAL A 22 -13.41 -4.39 1.99
N GLY A 23 -13.55 -3.09 1.77
CA GLY A 23 -13.46 -2.47 0.44
C GLY A 23 -12.10 -2.75 -0.23
N GLN A 24 -11.01 -2.46 0.48
CA GLN A 24 -9.65 -2.67 -0.04
C GLN A 24 -9.37 -4.15 -0.27
N PHE A 25 -9.87 -5.03 0.59
CA PHE A 25 -9.75 -6.48 0.42
C PHE A 25 -10.40 -6.94 -0.89
N ARG A 26 -11.61 -6.45 -1.20
CA ARG A 26 -12.30 -6.77 -2.47
C ARG A 26 -11.53 -6.24 -3.67
N PHE A 27 -11.01 -5.02 -3.59
CA PHE A 27 -10.15 -4.46 -4.64
C PHE A 27 -8.90 -5.32 -4.90
N ILE A 28 -8.21 -5.73 -3.84
CA ILE A 28 -7.03 -6.62 -3.94
C ILE A 28 -7.42 -7.98 -4.52
N ALA A 29 -8.56 -8.55 -4.11
CA ALA A 29 -9.05 -9.81 -4.65
C ALA A 29 -9.27 -9.73 -6.17
N ASN A 30 -9.88 -8.65 -6.67
CA ASN A 30 -10.03 -8.43 -8.11
C ASN A 30 -8.67 -8.27 -8.81
N ARG A 31 -7.72 -7.54 -8.20
CA ARG A 31 -6.36 -7.40 -8.74
C ARG A 31 -5.68 -8.76 -8.89
N ARG A 32 -5.84 -9.66 -7.91
CA ARG A 32 -5.33 -11.05 -7.97
C ARG A 32 -6.07 -11.90 -9.01
N ALA A 33 -7.39 -11.77 -9.09
CA ALA A 33 -8.20 -12.45 -10.11
C ALA A 33 -7.71 -12.09 -11.53
N ARG A 34 -7.53 -10.78 -11.82
CA ARG A 34 -6.97 -10.31 -13.09
C ARG A 34 -5.57 -10.85 -13.37
N GLN A 35 -4.70 -10.95 -12.37
CA GLN A 35 -3.35 -11.53 -12.53
C GLN A 35 -3.40 -13.02 -12.90
N LEU A 36 -4.41 -13.74 -12.45
CA LEU A 36 -4.62 -15.15 -12.73
C LEU A 36 -5.48 -15.40 -13.98
N GLY A 37 -5.98 -14.35 -14.64
CA GLY A 37 -6.84 -14.46 -15.82
C GLY A 37 -8.23 -15.02 -15.52
N ILE A 38 -8.71 -14.88 -14.29
CA ILE A 38 -10.06 -15.28 -13.88
C ILE A 38 -10.95 -14.04 -13.72
N ASP A 39 -12.27 -14.25 -13.83
CA ASP A 39 -13.26 -13.18 -13.69
C ASP A 39 -13.20 -12.51 -12.30
N GLU A 40 -13.48 -11.22 -12.28
CA GLU A 40 -13.45 -10.45 -11.04
C GLU A 40 -14.59 -10.87 -10.09
N PRO A 41 -14.28 -11.36 -8.88
CA PRO A 41 -15.31 -11.81 -7.94
C PRO A 41 -16.13 -10.65 -7.35
N PHE A 42 -15.61 -9.41 -7.37
CA PHE A 42 -16.27 -8.24 -6.81
C PHE A 42 -16.32 -7.06 -7.80
N PRO A 43 -17.12 -7.14 -8.90
CA PRO A 43 -17.16 -6.09 -9.91
C PRO A 43 -17.44 -4.70 -9.31
N GLY A 44 -16.70 -3.68 -9.77
CA GLY A 44 -16.83 -2.31 -9.28
C GLY A 44 -16.19 -2.01 -7.93
N ALA A 45 -15.44 -2.95 -7.34
CA ALA A 45 -14.64 -2.65 -6.16
C ALA A 45 -13.49 -1.69 -6.50
N GLU A 46 -13.39 -0.60 -5.75
CA GLU A 46 -12.36 0.43 -5.89
C GLU A 46 -11.37 0.41 -4.72
N ALA A 47 -10.20 1.00 -4.91
CA ALA A 47 -9.20 1.12 -3.85
C ALA A 47 -9.67 2.12 -2.79
N THR A 48 -10.03 1.62 -1.61
CA THR A 48 -10.50 2.44 -0.48
C THR A 48 -9.36 2.94 0.40
N LEU A 49 -8.16 2.34 0.30
CA LEU A 49 -6.98 2.70 1.09
C LEU A 49 -5.78 3.06 0.18
N PRO A 50 -5.76 4.25 -0.44
CA PRO A 50 -4.69 4.65 -1.36
C PRO A 50 -3.29 4.61 -0.72
N TRP A 51 -3.18 5.04 0.54
CA TRP A 51 -1.92 5.03 1.29
C TRP A 51 -1.35 3.61 1.44
N LEU A 52 -2.20 2.58 1.50
CA LEU A 52 -1.75 1.20 1.64
C LEU A 52 -1.10 0.73 0.34
N ASP A 53 -1.68 1.08 -0.80
CA ASP A 53 -1.07 0.80 -2.09
C ASP A 53 0.24 1.58 -2.26
N GLU A 54 0.31 2.85 -1.87
CA GLU A 54 1.57 3.61 -1.88
C GLU A 54 2.66 2.90 -1.06
N GLN A 55 2.35 2.53 0.19
CA GLN A 55 3.30 1.81 1.07
C GLN A 55 3.72 0.46 0.49
N ALA A 56 2.80 -0.29 -0.14
CA ALA A 56 3.10 -1.58 -0.74
C ALA A 56 4.03 -1.48 -1.97
N HIS A 57 4.03 -0.35 -2.68
CA HIS A 57 4.88 -0.12 -3.84
C HIS A 57 6.15 0.69 -3.52
N LEU A 58 6.35 1.16 -2.28
CA LEU A 58 7.58 1.82 -1.88
C LEU A 58 8.77 0.89 -2.07
N ARG A 59 9.76 1.36 -2.84
CA ARG A 59 11.04 0.67 -2.96
C ARG A 59 11.75 0.77 -1.62
N LYS A 60 12.30 -0.35 -1.14
CA LYS A 60 13.19 -0.32 0.02
C LYS A 60 14.39 0.56 -0.31
N GLU A 61 14.43 1.74 0.27
CA GLU A 61 15.62 2.58 0.23
C GLU A 61 16.68 1.96 1.13
N LYS A 62 17.96 2.06 0.74
CA LYS A 62 19.05 1.62 1.62
C LYS A 62 18.99 2.44 2.90
N ASN A 63 19.12 1.79 4.04
CA ASN A 63 19.18 2.49 5.31
C ASN A 63 20.38 3.44 5.32
N PHE A 64 20.17 4.64 5.86
CA PHE A 64 21.17 5.71 5.96
C PHE A 64 22.54 5.23 6.51
N PHE A 65 22.52 4.27 7.43
CA PHE A 65 23.71 3.69 8.07
C PHE A 65 24.34 2.51 7.32
N GLU A 66 23.64 1.95 6.33
CA GLU A 66 24.11 0.85 5.48
C GLU A 66 24.76 1.37 4.18
N THR A 67 24.65 2.67 3.92
CA THR A 67 25.21 3.33 2.75
C THR A 67 26.57 3.96 3.09
N ARG A 68 27.61 3.62 2.34
CA ARG A 68 28.95 4.21 2.54
C ARG A 68 28.88 5.72 2.30
N VAL A 69 29.54 6.50 3.16
CA VAL A 69 29.61 7.98 3.17
C VAL A 69 29.96 8.60 1.80
N THR A 70 30.57 7.84 0.90
CA THR A 70 30.93 8.27 -0.46
C THR A 70 29.73 8.49 -1.41
N GLU A 71 28.53 7.99 -1.11
CA GLU A 71 27.35 8.15 -1.97
C GLU A 71 26.60 9.50 -1.77
N TYR A 72 26.95 10.32 -0.76
CA TYR A 72 26.37 11.68 -0.61
C TYR A 72 26.96 12.70 -1.58
N GLN A 73 28.16 12.46 -2.13
CA GLN A 73 28.85 13.44 -2.99
C GLN A 73 28.20 13.64 -4.35
N THR A 74 27.31 12.75 -4.80
CA THR A 74 26.69 12.85 -6.13
C THR A 74 25.37 13.64 -6.13
N GLY A 75 24.75 13.87 -4.97
CA GLY A 75 23.47 14.58 -4.86
C GLY A 75 23.57 16.08 -4.56
N GLY A 76 24.78 16.60 -4.34
CA GLY A 76 25.00 17.94 -3.76
C GLY A 76 25.72 18.95 -4.64
N ALA A 77 25.65 18.84 -5.98
CA ALA A 77 26.14 19.89 -6.86
C ALA A 77 24.98 20.82 -7.27
N LEU A 78 24.47 21.59 -6.32
CA LEU A 78 23.62 22.75 -6.64
C LEU A 78 24.50 23.79 -7.34
N LYS A 79 24.39 23.85 -8.67
CA LYS A 79 24.86 25.00 -9.45
C LYS A 79 23.83 26.11 -9.29
N TRP A 80 24.27 27.20 -8.68
CA TRP A 80 23.53 28.46 -8.67
C TRP A 80 24.16 29.37 -9.73
N ASP A 81 23.65 29.26 -10.96
CA ASP A 81 23.68 30.36 -11.94
C ASP A 81 22.26 30.94 -12.01
#